data_AF-A0A6L7QGD2-F1
#
_entry.id   AF-A0A6L7QGD2-F1
#
_cell.length_a   1.000
_cell.length_b   1.000
_cell.length_c   1.000
_cell.angle_alpha   90.00
_cell.angle_beta   90.00
_cell.angle_gamma   90.00
#
_symmetry.space_group_name_H-M   'P 1'
#
loop_
_entity.id
_entity.type
_entity.pdbx_description
1 polymer ?
#
loop_
_entity_poly.entity_id
_entity_poly.type
_entity_poly.pdbx_seq_one_letter_code
_entity_poly.pdbx_strand_id
1 'polypeptide(L)'
;MYEFVDDNDDQDRNPDWLRANSSQDLRVFPGFDENNDFINDFNQNDSQLRENRVPDYDEPFLRYASDRPEFLFGVDMNNNGIIDRFENDDLPDYLYKRDRRGYNIYVGSHLGPEARLTVGRLDEHQLADARENVTNYVLLTFDKDYASKGRVQVFNNYRLVQDDIRDDVIEWIVRQGSRGDLVPYTDPLPLRDGWANTLYLGYQYQSDRIHFKNRLKWEVFKQANFDERPIEEQDIRETASFFGVLNKVDYTFDLGVLKFQPRWKSEFQHQRPSRREDTQVRVATTELSELWSLVLRVPILLRTELQTGLEYLLVKQFREELEDHQLRSDRNEMVYALQFTNNVDYLGYNLWTQAGFRVSRIDRASVDEARTETAMFITVFAGLE
;
A
#
# COMPACT_ATOMS: atom_id res chain seq x y z
N MET A 1 16.55 -20.36 -25.76
CA MET A 1 16.64 -20.96 -24.43
C MET A 1 15.22 -21.04 -23.89
N TYR A 2 14.75 -22.23 -23.54
CA TYR A 2 13.47 -22.40 -22.83
C TYR A 2 13.81 -22.41 -21.35
N GLU A 3 13.19 -21.55 -20.54
CA GLU A 3 13.19 -21.74 -19.09
C GLU A 3 12.21 -22.85 -18.73
N PHE A 4 12.52 -23.59 -17.66
CA PHE A 4 11.65 -24.64 -17.13
C PHE A 4 10.80 -24.15 -15.94
N VAL A 5 11.02 -22.91 -15.52
CA VAL A 5 10.31 -22.18 -14.49
C VAL A 5 9.91 -20.86 -15.12
N ASP A 6 8.64 -20.51 -14.99
CA ASP A 6 8.11 -19.25 -15.50
C ASP A 6 8.39 -18.13 -14.48
N ASP A 7 8.49 -16.91 -14.98
CA ASP A 7 8.43 -15.65 -14.23
C ASP A 7 6.95 -15.32 -14.04
N ASN A 8 6.43 -15.37 -12.80
CA ASN A 8 5.00 -15.24 -12.47
C ASN A 8 4.79 -14.80 -11.00
N ASP A 9 5.25 -13.59 -10.69
CA ASP A 9 5.29 -13.05 -9.33
C ASP A 9 3.88 -12.82 -8.74
N ASP A 10 2.87 -12.58 -9.57
CA ASP A 10 1.47 -12.38 -9.14
C ASP A 10 0.60 -13.66 -9.19
N GLN A 11 1.20 -14.79 -9.58
CA GLN A 11 0.60 -16.12 -9.63
C GLN A 11 -0.65 -16.21 -10.52
N ASP A 12 -0.68 -15.45 -11.61
CA ASP A 12 -1.74 -15.49 -12.59
C ASP A 12 -1.55 -16.62 -13.64
N ARG A 13 -2.36 -16.64 -14.69
CA ARG A 13 -2.31 -17.69 -15.74
C ARG A 13 -1.21 -17.45 -16.80
N ASN A 14 -0.72 -16.23 -16.91
CA ASN A 14 0.22 -15.73 -17.89
C ASN A 14 1.56 -15.48 -17.20
N PRO A 15 2.69 -15.78 -17.85
CA PRO A 15 4.00 -15.40 -17.33
C PRO A 15 4.33 -13.93 -17.64
N ASP A 16 5.15 -13.33 -16.79
CA ASP A 16 5.46 -11.89 -16.75
C ASP A 16 6.55 -11.48 -17.76
N TRP A 17 7.32 -12.47 -18.24
CA TRP A 17 8.39 -12.24 -19.21
C TRP A 17 7.91 -11.76 -20.60
N LEU A 18 8.66 -10.84 -21.20
CA LEU A 18 8.34 -10.33 -22.55
C LEU A 18 9.06 -11.13 -23.64
N ARG A 19 8.39 -12.09 -24.28
CA ARG A 19 8.90 -12.80 -25.48
C ARG A 19 8.12 -12.49 -26.74
N ALA A 20 8.83 -12.48 -27.87
CA ALA A 20 8.19 -12.42 -29.17
C ALA A 20 7.36 -13.70 -29.39
N ASN A 21 6.08 -13.54 -29.76
CA ASN A 21 5.11 -14.62 -30.00
C ASN A 21 4.63 -15.40 -28.76
N SER A 22 4.79 -14.85 -27.54
CA SER A 22 4.10 -15.35 -26.34
C SER A 22 2.94 -14.44 -25.93
N SER A 23 2.05 -14.93 -25.07
CA SER A 23 1.16 -14.05 -24.29
C SER A 23 2.06 -13.12 -23.48
N GLN A 24 1.74 -11.83 -23.43
CA GLN A 24 2.42 -10.87 -22.58
C GLN A 24 1.46 -10.57 -21.45
N ASP A 25 1.91 -10.73 -20.21
CA ASP A 25 1.23 -10.05 -19.12
C ASP A 25 1.69 -8.59 -19.05
N LEU A 26 0.72 -7.71 -18.86
CA LEU A 26 0.93 -6.25 -18.81
C LEU A 26 0.40 -5.67 -17.50
N ARG A 27 0.00 -6.53 -16.56
CA ARG A 27 -0.77 -6.22 -15.35
C ARG A 27 -0.26 -7.05 -14.16
N VAL A 28 1.06 -7.08 -14.00
CA VAL A 28 1.74 -7.78 -12.93
C VAL A 28 1.60 -7.02 -11.60
N PHE A 29 0.85 -7.57 -10.64
CA PHE A 29 0.57 -6.92 -9.35
C PHE A 29 0.83 -7.82 -8.12
N PRO A 30 2.09 -8.18 -7.83
CA PRO A 30 2.41 -9.13 -6.77
C PRO A 30 1.97 -8.61 -5.40
N GLY A 31 1.14 -9.38 -4.70
CA GLY A 31 0.55 -9.02 -3.41
C GLY A 31 -0.33 -7.75 -3.41
N PHE A 32 -0.49 -7.11 -4.57
CA PHE A 32 -1.32 -5.95 -4.83
C PHE A 32 -2.58 -6.30 -5.63
N ASP A 33 -2.81 -7.57 -5.94
CA ASP A 33 -4.04 -8.12 -6.49
C ASP A 33 -4.41 -9.41 -5.72
N GLU A 34 -4.74 -9.27 -4.43
CA GLU A 34 -5.06 -10.42 -3.56
C GLU A 34 -6.36 -11.16 -4.00
N ASN A 35 -7.16 -10.56 -4.88
CA ASN A 35 -8.43 -11.10 -5.36
C ASN A 35 -8.35 -11.70 -6.79
N ASN A 36 -7.19 -11.57 -7.45
CA ASN A 36 -6.87 -12.01 -8.80
C ASN A 36 -7.82 -11.46 -9.88
N ASP A 37 -8.21 -10.19 -9.78
CA ASP A 37 -9.05 -9.49 -10.76
C ASP A 37 -8.26 -8.68 -11.81
N PHE A 38 -6.92 -8.75 -11.77
CA PHE A 38 -5.97 -8.05 -12.61
C PHE A 38 -6.09 -6.52 -12.49
N ILE A 39 -6.50 -6.03 -11.32
CA ILE A 39 -6.57 -4.63 -10.95
C ILE A 39 -5.83 -4.45 -9.61
N ASN A 40 -5.02 -3.40 -9.52
CA ASN A 40 -4.32 -3.10 -8.29
C ASN A 40 -5.32 -2.76 -7.16
N ASP A 41 -5.22 -3.46 -6.02
CA ASP A 41 -6.00 -3.33 -4.78
C ASP A 41 -5.99 -1.93 -4.18
N PHE A 42 -5.00 -1.10 -4.52
CA PHE A 42 -4.86 0.27 -4.08
C PHE A 42 -5.34 1.30 -5.12
N ASN A 43 -5.90 0.84 -6.24
CA ASN A 43 -6.46 1.64 -7.32
C ASN A 43 -7.55 0.88 -8.09
N GLN A 44 -8.50 0.29 -7.36
CA GLN A 44 -9.51 -0.67 -7.83
C GLN A 44 -10.52 -0.10 -8.83
N ASN A 45 -10.62 1.23 -8.91
CA ASN A 45 -11.48 1.92 -9.87
C ASN A 45 -10.76 2.31 -11.18
N ASP A 46 -9.49 1.90 -11.36
CA ASP A 46 -8.77 2.03 -12.63
C ASP A 46 -9.14 0.91 -13.61
N SER A 47 -9.56 1.27 -14.81
CA SER A 47 -9.92 0.31 -15.85
C SER A 47 -9.61 0.85 -17.25
N GLN A 48 -9.61 -0.04 -18.25
CA GLN A 48 -9.46 0.37 -19.65
C GLN A 48 -10.54 1.37 -20.12
N LEU A 49 -11.72 1.35 -19.50
CA LEU A 49 -12.84 2.23 -19.83
C LEU A 49 -12.83 3.53 -19.01
N ARG A 50 -12.13 3.54 -17.88
CA ARG A 50 -12.00 4.68 -16.97
C ARG A 50 -10.60 4.65 -16.36
N GLU A 51 -9.67 5.37 -16.98
CA GLU A 51 -8.34 5.58 -16.40
C GLU A 51 -8.46 6.33 -15.08
N ASN A 52 -7.88 5.78 -14.02
CA ASN A 52 -7.67 6.50 -12.76
C ASN A 52 -6.18 6.81 -12.55
N ARG A 53 -5.92 8.04 -12.12
CA ARG A 53 -4.57 8.62 -11.94
C ARG A 53 -4.29 9.04 -10.50
N VAL A 54 -5.22 8.71 -9.60
CA VAL A 54 -5.14 9.03 -8.18
C VAL A 54 -5.40 7.72 -7.45
N PRO A 55 -4.44 7.17 -6.69
CA PRO A 55 -4.66 5.91 -5.99
C PRO A 55 -5.84 6.04 -5.01
N ASP A 56 -6.51 4.93 -4.72
CA ASP A 56 -7.72 4.92 -3.90
C ASP A 56 -7.48 5.50 -2.50
N TYR A 57 -6.28 5.31 -1.93
CA TYR A 57 -5.91 5.89 -0.64
C TYR A 57 -5.74 7.42 -0.66
N ASP A 58 -5.73 8.04 -1.84
CA ASP A 58 -5.71 9.50 -2.03
C ASP A 58 -6.98 10.04 -2.71
N GLU A 59 -7.86 9.21 -3.27
CA GLU A 59 -9.07 9.66 -3.96
C GLU A 59 -10.22 9.98 -3.00
N PRO A 60 -10.95 11.10 -3.16
CA PRO A 60 -12.09 11.44 -2.32
C PRO A 60 -13.12 10.32 -2.18
N PHE A 61 -13.63 10.14 -0.96
CA PHE A 61 -14.52 9.08 -0.49
C PHE A 61 -13.93 7.65 -0.50
N LEU A 62 -13.06 7.31 -1.47
CA LEU A 62 -12.37 6.01 -1.55
C LEU A 62 -11.25 5.89 -0.52
N ARG A 63 -10.55 6.99 -0.24
CA ARG A 63 -9.45 7.02 0.74
C ARG A 63 -9.85 6.67 2.16
N TYR A 64 -11.14 6.69 2.47
CA TYR A 64 -11.63 6.15 3.73
C TYR A 64 -11.50 4.61 3.77
N ALA A 65 -11.83 3.92 2.67
CA ALA A 65 -11.80 2.46 2.58
C ALA A 65 -10.38 1.94 2.35
N SER A 66 -9.60 2.60 1.50
CA SER A 66 -8.22 2.20 1.21
C SER A 66 -7.22 2.71 2.26
N ASP A 67 -6.21 1.90 2.58
CA ASP A 67 -5.08 2.25 3.44
C ASP A 67 -3.84 2.38 2.56
N ARG A 68 -2.89 3.24 2.91
CA ARG A 68 -1.62 3.29 2.18
C ARG A 68 -0.80 2.01 2.44
N PRO A 69 -0.10 1.46 1.43
CA PRO A 69 0.64 0.20 1.56
C PRO A 69 1.78 0.26 2.60
N GLU A 70 2.33 1.44 2.89
CA GLU A 70 3.41 1.64 3.86
C GLU A 70 3.02 1.18 5.27
N PHE A 71 1.72 1.20 5.62
CA PHE A 71 1.20 0.73 6.92
C PHE A 71 1.08 -0.79 7.03
N LEU A 72 1.36 -1.53 5.95
CA LEU A 72 1.25 -2.99 5.93
C LEU A 72 2.53 -3.62 6.45
N PHE A 73 2.36 -4.71 7.21
CA PHE A 73 3.47 -5.55 7.62
C PHE A 73 3.83 -6.52 6.51
N GLY A 74 5.11 -6.81 6.39
CA GLY A 74 5.61 -7.90 5.58
C GLY A 74 7.06 -8.19 5.89
N VAL A 75 7.49 -9.36 5.44
CA VAL A 75 8.88 -9.79 5.55
C VAL A 75 9.61 -9.31 4.29
N ASP A 76 10.87 -8.95 4.50
CA ASP A 76 11.83 -8.51 3.51
C ASP A 76 13.09 -9.33 3.83
N MET A 77 13.37 -10.38 3.06
CA MET A 77 14.51 -11.29 3.32
C MET A 77 15.74 -10.94 2.48
N ASN A 78 15.53 -10.29 1.32
CA ASN A 78 16.61 -9.82 0.47
C ASN A 78 17.15 -8.45 0.90
N ASN A 79 16.50 -7.79 1.87
CA ASN A 79 16.93 -6.56 2.53
C ASN A 79 16.98 -5.31 1.63
N ASN A 80 16.28 -5.30 0.49
CA ASN A 80 16.26 -4.15 -0.43
C ASN A 80 15.33 -3.01 0.01
N GLY A 81 14.50 -3.23 1.05
CA GLY A 81 13.55 -2.25 1.58
C GLY A 81 12.17 -2.27 0.93
N ILE A 82 11.88 -3.25 0.10
CA ILE A 82 10.55 -3.63 -0.39
C ILE A 82 10.13 -4.90 0.37
N ILE A 83 8.83 -5.06 0.62
CA ILE A 83 8.34 -6.30 1.24
C ILE A 83 8.32 -7.36 0.15
N ASP A 84 8.90 -8.54 0.39
CA ASP A 84 9.03 -9.65 -0.57
C ASP A 84 7.72 -9.92 -1.34
N ARG A 85 6.56 -9.89 -0.67
CA ARG A 85 5.25 -10.15 -1.30
C ARG A 85 4.79 -9.10 -2.32
N PHE A 86 5.43 -7.94 -2.33
CA PHE A 86 5.14 -6.79 -3.21
C PHE A 86 6.21 -6.60 -4.28
N GLU A 87 7.22 -7.46 -4.29
CA GLU A 87 8.29 -7.42 -5.27
C GLU A 87 7.82 -8.02 -6.58
N ASN A 88 8.35 -7.47 -7.65
CA ASN A 88 8.19 -7.95 -9.00
C ASN A 88 9.56 -7.85 -9.67
N ASP A 89 9.97 -8.78 -10.52
CA ASP A 89 11.13 -8.57 -11.41
C ASP A 89 10.90 -9.08 -12.85
N ASP A 90 11.97 -9.39 -13.58
CA ASP A 90 11.89 -9.93 -14.95
C ASP A 90 12.64 -11.28 -15.07
N LEU A 91 12.80 -11.95 -13.93
CA LEU A 91 13.57 -13.17 -13.77
C LEU A 91 12.63 -14.34 -13.42
N PRO A 92 12.98 -15.58 -13.80
CA PRO A 92 12.18 -16.73 -13.40
C PRO A 92 12.14 -16.95 -11.88
N ASP A 93 10.99 -17.41 -11.37
CA ASP A 93 10.65 -17.63 -9.95
C ASP A 93 11.37 -18.84 -9.32
N TYR A 94 12.69 -18.86 -9.41
CA TYR A 94 13.48 -19.82 -8.67
C TYR A 94 13.49 -19.48 -7.18
N LEU A 95 13.62 -20.50 -6.32
CA LEU A 95 13.83 -20.31 -4.88
C LEU A 95 15.04 -19.39 -4.57
N TYR A 96 16.03 -19.38 -5.46
CA TYR A 96 17.16 -18.47 -5.48
C TYR A 96 17.36 -17.97 -6.91
N LYS A 97 17.63 -16.67 -7.11
CA LYS A 97 17.93 -16.12 -8.44
C LYS A 97 19.07 -16.91 -9.11
N ARG A 98 19.09 -16.96 -10.45
CA ARG A 98 20.00 -17.84 -11.22
C ARG A 98 21.49 -17.71 -10.84
N ASP A 99 21.91 -16.51 -10.44
CA ASP A 99 23.29 -16.20 -10.03
C ASP A 99 23.51 -16.33 -8.51
N ARG A 100 22.61 -17.03 -7.81
CA ARG A 100 22.64 -17.12 -6.35
C ARG A 100 22.54 -18.56 -5.88
N ARG A 101 23.13 -18.79 -4.72
CA ARG A 101 23.06 -20.07 -4.03
C ARG A 101 23.12 -19.86 -2.53
N GLY A 102 22.29 -20.60 -1.79
CA GLY A 102 22.24 -20.43 -0.35
C GLY A 102 21.38 -21.45 0.36
N TYR A 103 21.09 -21.14 1.61
CA TYR A 103 20.10 -21.84 2.42
C TYR A 103 19.41 -20.86 3.38
N ASN A 104 18.18 -21.18 3.77
CA ASN A 104 17.50 -20.58 4.92
C ASN A 104 17.13 -21.69 5.89
N ILE A 105 17.68 -21.65 7.11
CA ILE A 105 17.36 -22.61 8.17
C ILE A 105 16.69 -21.85 9.30
N TYR A 106 15.53 -22.34 9.74
CA TYR A 106 14.80 -21.75 10.85
C TYR A 106 14.20 -22.80 11.78
N VAL A 107 14.00 -22.41 13.02
CA VAL A 107 13.27 -23.16 14.05
C VAL A 107 12.18 -22.26 14.60
N GLY A 108 10.96 -22.79 14.67
CA GLY A 108 9.82 -22.11 15.24
C GLY A 108 9.25 -22.85 16.46
N SER A 109 8.77 -22.10 17.43
CA SER A 109 8.00 -22.63 18.56
C SER A 109 6.71 -21.85 18.74
N HIS A 110 5.62 -22.56 19.02
CA HIS A 110 4.36 -21.95 19.40
C HIS A 110 4.44 -21.57 20.87
N LEU A 111 4.27 -20.27 21.17
CA LEU A 111 4.16 -19.77 22.54
C LEU A 111 2.72 -19.92 23.08
N GLY A 112 1.78 -20.23 22.18
CA GLY A 112 0.37 -20.52 22.41
C GLY A 112 -0.31 -20.85 21.06
N PRO A 113 -1.62 -21.10 21.03
CA PRO A 113 -2.33 -21.40 19.78
C PRO A 113 -2.24 -20.26 18.75
N GLU A 114 -2.13 -19.02 19.23
CA GLU A 114 -2.19 -17.82 18.39
C GLU A 114 -0.84 -17.10 18.27
N ALA A 115 0.22 -17.62 18.91
CA ALA A 115 1.54 -17.00 18.98
C ALA A 115 2.62 -17.95 18.49
N ARG A 116 3.43 -17.53 17.51
CA ARG A 116 4.59 -18.26 17.01
C ARG A 116 5.83 -17.38 17.04
N LEU A 117 6.89 -17.90 17.65
CA LEU A 117 8.23 -17.33 17.61
C LEU A 117 9.09 -18.16 16.66
N THR A 118 9.73 -17.52 15.70
CA THR A 118 10.64 -18.14 14.75
C THR A 118 12.01 -17.49 14.86
N VAL A 119 13.07 -18.30 14.88
CA VAL A 119 14.45 -17.85 14.80
C VAL A 119 15.09 -18.54 13.61
N GLY A 120 15.79 -17.79 12.75
CA GLY A 120 16.39 -18.35 11.56
C GLY A 120 17.66 -17.65 11.12
N ARG A 121 18.33 -18.29 10.17
CA ARG A 121 19.51 -17.79 9.47
C ARG A 121 19.35 -18.06 7.97
N LEU A 122 19.40 -16.99 7.20
CA LEU A 122 19.61 -16.98 5.77
C LEU A 122 21.10 -16.77 5.49
N ASP A 123 21.62 -17.53 4.54
CA ASP A 123 22.99 -17.42 4.04
C ASP A 123 22.94 -17.65 2.53
N GLU A 124 23.10 -16.59 1.76
CA GLU A 124 23.07 -16.57 0.31
C GLU A 124 24.35 -15.92 -0.22
N HIS A 125 24.93 -16.47 -1.30
CA HIS A 125 26.07 -15.88 -1.99
C HIS A 125 25.83 -15.82 -3.49
N GLN A 126 26.47 -14.85 -4.13
CA GLN A 126 26.49 -14.69 -5.57
C GLN A 126 27.52 -15.64 -6.20
N LEU A 127 27.22 -16.18 -7.39
CA LEU A 127 28.12 -17.11 -8.09
C LEU A 127 29.12 -16.37 -8.97
N ALA A 128 28.73 -15.23 -9.55
CA ALA A 128 29.57 -14.42 -10.43
C ALA A 128 30.50 -13.42 -9.71
N ASP A 129 30.23 -13.07 -8.46
CA ASP A 129 31.00 -12.10 -7.68
C ASP A 129 31.10 -12.53 -6.21
N ALA A 130 32.06 -11.96 -5.48
CA ALA A 130 32.27 -12.25 -4.06
C ALA A 130 31.34 -11.40 -3.18
N ARG A 131 30.03 -11.68 -3.29
CA ARG A 131 28.96 -10.99 -2.56
C ARG A 131 28.07 -11.98 -1.81
N GLU A 132 27.55 -11.58 -0.67
CA GLU A 132 26.74 -12.38 0.25
C GLU A 132 25.60 -11.58 0.89
N ASN A 133 24.50 -12.28 1.18
CA ASN A 133 23.42 -11.86 2.06
C ASN A 133 23.32 -12.87 3.22
N VAL A 134 23.80 -12.43 4.39
CA VAL A 134 23.76 -13.19 5.63
C VAL A 134 22.83 -12.49 6.61
N THR A 135 21.68 -13.11 6.87
CA THR A 135 20.65 -12.55 7.75
C THR A 135 20.32 -13.52 8.87
N ASN A 136 20.53 -13.10 10.12
CA ASN A 136 20.02 -13.81 11.31
C ASN A 136 18.79 -13.06 11.80
N TYR A 137 17.67 -13.76 11.96
CA TYR A 137 16.39 -13.10 12.24
C TYR A 137 15.60 -13.78 13.34
N VAL A 138 14.77 -12.97 13.99
CA VAL A 138 13.76 -13.40 14.97
C VAL A 138 12.43 -12.79 14.54
N LEU A 139 11.44 -13.65 14.30
CA LEU A 139 10.08 -13.26 13.92
C LEU A 139 9.09 -13.73 14.99
N LEU A 140 8.48 -12.77 15.67
CA LEU A 140 7.32 -12.99 16.53
C LEU A 140 6.05 -12.70 15.73
N THR A 141 5.13 -13.65 15.71
CA THR A 141 3.79 -13.48 15.17
C THR A 141 2.74 -13.80 16.23
N PHE A 142 1.80 -12.89 16.41
CA PHE A 142 0.60 -13.10 17.22
C PHE A 142 -0.60 -12.58 16.46
N ASP A 143 -1.61 -13.42 16.29
CA ASP A 143 -2.86 -13.04 15.62
C ASP A 143 -4.03 -13.76 16.28
N LYS A 144 -4.90 -13.01 16.93
CA LYS A 144 -6.03 -13.56 17.65
C LYS A 144 -7.27 -12.73 17.45
N ASP A 145 -8.32 -13.40 16.97
CA ASP A 145 -9.67 -12.86 16.97
C ASP A 145 -10.41 -13.25 18.25
N TYR A 146 -10.72 -12.25 19.06
CA TYR A 146 -11.51 -12.43 20.27
C TYR A 146 -12.98 -12.17 19.95
N ALA A 147 -13.82 -13.20 20.11
CA ALA A 147 -15.27 -13.06 20.00
C ALA A 147 -15.75 -11.82 20.78
N SER A 148 -16.52 -10.96 20.08
CA SER A 148 -17.07 -9.68 20.55
C SER A 148 -16.09 -8.59 21.00
N LYS A 149 -14.78 -8.83 20.95
CA LYS A 149 -13.75 -7.83 21.29
C LYS A 149 -12.87 -7.44 20.10
N GLY A 150 -12.90 -8.22 19.03
CA GLY A 150 -12.17 -7.94 17.79
C GLY A 150 -10.82 -8.65 17.71
N ARG A 151 -10.13 -8.38 16.60
CA ARG A 151 -8.86 -9.01 16.23
C ARG A 151 -7.69 -8.17 16.68
N VAL A 152 -6.73 -8.80 17.36
CA VAL A 152 -5.46 -8.22 17.79
C VAL A 152 -4.35 -8.90 17.01
N GLN A 153 -3.46 -8.11 16.41
CA GLN A 153 -2.30 -8.57 15.67
C GLN A 153 -1.04 -7.91 16.24
N VAL A 154 -0.01 -8.69 16.50
CA VAL A 154 1.31 -8.20 16.90
C VAL A 154 2.35 -8.98 16.12
N PHE A 155 3.07 -8.29 15.24
CA PHE A 155 4.16 -8.86 14.47
C PHE A 155 5.44 -8.09 14.77
N ASN A 156 6.54 -8.80 15.01
CA ASN A 156 7.83 -8.17 15.18
C ASN A 156 8.90 -9.00 14.47
N ASN A 157 9.63 -8.38 13.56
CA ASN A 157 10.73 -8.97 12.82
C ASN A 157 12.02 -8.21 13.14
N TYR A 158 12.94 -8.83 13.85
CA TYR A 158 14.28 -8.31 14.12
C TYR A 158 15.29 -9.06 13.26
N ARG A 159 16.17 -8.32 12.56
CA ARG A 159 17.19 -8.85 11.64
C ARG A 159 18.55 -8.28 11.98
N LEU A 160 19.58 -9.13 12.03
CA LEU A 160 20.99 -8.78 11.94
C LEU A 160 21.47 -9.18 10.55
N VAL A 161 22.01 -8.22 9.79
CA VAL A 161 22.18 -8.34 8.35
C VAL A 161 23.58 -7.93 7.94
N GLN A 162 24.16 -8.70 7.03
CA GLN A 162 25.34 -8.35 6.24
C GLN A 162 24.98 -8.66 4.79
N ASP A 163 24.80 -7.63 3.97
CA ASP A 163 24.23 -7.78 2.64
C ASP A 163 24.82 -6.81 1.61
N ASP A 164 25.64 -7.35 0.70
CA ASP A 164 26.18 -6.59 -0.43
C ASP A 164 25.63 -7.09 -1.79
N ILE A 165 24.67 -8.01 -1.78
CA ILE A 165 23.98 -8.47 -2.99
C ILE A 165 22.89 -7.46 -3.36
N ARG A 166 23.01 -6.85 -4.54
CA ARG A 166 21.99 -5.92 -5.00
C ARG A 166 20.75 -6.66 -5.50
N ASP A 167 19.59 -6.29 -4.95
CA ASP A 167 18.27 -6.81 -5.33
C ASP A 167 17.40 -5.76 -6.01
N ASP A 168 17.75 -5.44 -7.26
CA ASP A 168 16.93 -4.57 -8.09
C ASP A 168 15.58 -5.26 -8.42
N VAL A 169 14.48 -4.51 -8.31
CA VAL A 169 13.12 -4.98 -8.56
C VAL A 169 12.35 -3.97 -9.43
N ILE A 170 11.16 -4.33 -9.86
CA ILE A 170 10.20 -3.48 -10.56
C ILE A 170 9.08 -3.16 -9.57
N GLU A 171 8.71 -1.89 -9.46
CA GLU A 171 7.64 -1.44 -8.56
C GLU A 171 6.50 -0.83 -9.38
N TRP A 172 5.25 -1.17 -9.05
CA TRP A 172 4.11 -0.43 -9.56
C TRP A 172 3.90 0.86 -8.77
N ILE A 173 3.99 2.01 -9.45
CA ILE A 173 3.86 3.32 -8.82
C ILE A 173 2.81 4.18 -9.52
N VAL A 174 2.04 4.95 -8.76
CA VAL A 174 1.20 6.03 -9.30
C VAL A 174 1.90 7.36 -9.09
N ARG A 175 2.41 7.95 -10.19
CA ARG A 175 2.93 9.33 -10.14
C ARG A 175 1.77 10.29 -10.29
N GLN A 176 1.88 11.44 -9.65
CA GLN A 176 0.83 12.44 -9.70
C GLN A 176 0.53 12.87 -11.14
N GLY A 177 -0.72 12.68 -11.58
CA GLY A 177 -1.18 13.06 -12.91
C GLY A 177 -0.89 12.05 -14.01
N SER A 178 -0.24 10.92 -13.70
CA SER A 178 -0.13 9.76 -14.59
C SER A 178 -0.99 8.61 -14.09
N ARG A 179 -1.32 7.69 -14.99
CA ARG A 179 -1.80 6.36 -14.59
C ARG A 179 -0.66 5.62 -13.86
N GLY A 180 -1.00 4.58 -13.08
CA GLY A 180 0.02 3.71 -12.49
C GLY A 180 0.85 3.01 -13.55
N ASP A 181 2.14 2.84 -13.28
CA ASP A 181 3.11 2.28 -14.22
C ASP A 181 4.18 1.45 -13.48
N LEU A 182 4.77 0.48 -14.17
CA LEU A 182 5.86 -0.36 -13.67
C LEU A 182 7.19 0.37 -13.87
N VAL A 183 7.91 0.62 -12.77
CA VAL A 183 9.15 1.41 -12.79
C VAL A 183 10.28 0.65 -12.10
N PRO A 184 11.48 0.59 -12.70
CA PRO A 184 12.63 -0.02 -12.06
C PRO A 184 12.98 0.67 -10.74
N TYR A 185 13.16 -0.14 -9.70
CA TYR A 185 13.70 0.22 -8.41
C TYR A 185 15.08 -0.40 -8.24
N THR A 186 16.08 0.46 -8.13
CA THR A 186 17.44 0.02 -7.87
C THR A 186 17.67 -0.07 -6.36
N ASP A 187 18.11 -1.23 -5.88
CA ASP A 187 18.35 -1.46 -4.46
C ASP A 187 19.51 -0.57 -3.94
N PRO A 188 19.28 0.24 -2.90
CA PRO A 188 20.31 1.08 -2.30
C PRO A 188 21.26 0.33 -1.35
N LEU A 189 21.06 -0.97 -1.09
CA LEU A 189 21.79 -1.78 -0.10
C LEU A 189 21.71 -1.14 1.30
N PRO A 190 20.51 -0.99 1.88
CA PRO A 190 20.32 -0.27 3.13
C PRO A 190 20.93 -1.00 4.35
N LEU A 191 21.35 -2.26 4.18
CA LEU A 191 21.79 -3.15 5.24
C LEU A 191 23.12 -3.89 4.93
N ARG A 192 24.08 -3.22 4.25
CA ARG A 192 25.43 -3.78 3.99
C ARG A 192 26.10 -4.42 5.20
N ASP A 193 25.94 -3.78 6.35
CA ASP A 193 26.23 -4.36 7.66
C ASP A 193 25.37 -3.59 8.66
N GLY A 194 24.60 -4.27 9.48
CA GLY A 194 23.72 -3.59 10.43
C GLY A 194 22.57 -4.45 10.94
N TRP A 195 21.52 -3.75 11.38
CA TRP A 195 20.33 -4.39 11.89
C TRP A 195 19.06 -3.65 11.45
N ALA A 196 17.98 -4.40 11.38
CA ALA A 196 16.65 -3.87 11.12
C ALA A 196 15.64 -4.42 12.11
N ASN A 197 14.60 -3.64 12.40
CA ASN A 197 13.46 -4.08 13.18
C ASN A 197 12.17 -3.51 12.61
N THR A 198 11.21 -4.39 12.30
CA THR A 198 9.85 -4.03 11.90
C THR A 198 8.87 -4.51 12.96
N LEU A 199 8.20 -3.58 13.64
CA LEU A 199 7.12 -3.83 14.58
C LEU A 199 5.79 -3.42 13.92
N TYR A 200 4.78 -4.28 14.00
CA TYR A 200 3.41 -4.00 13.60
C TYR A 200 2.46 -4.36 14.72
N LEU A 201 1.56 -3.44 15.03
CA LEU A 201 0.44 -3.63 15.95
C LEU A 201 -0.84 -3.33 15.19
N GLY A 202 -1.76 -4.30 15.16
CA GLY A 202 -3.07 -4.16 14.54
C GLY A 202 -4.17 -4.40 15.57
N TYR A 203 -5.20 -3.58 15.54
CA TYR A 203 -6.45 -3.85 16.26
C TYR A 203 -7.63 -3.54 15.36
N GLN A 204 -8.58 -4.47 15.27
CA GLN A 204 -9.79 -4.32 14.48
C GLN A 204 -10.99 -4.74 15.31
N TYR A 205 -11.98 -3.88 15.40
CA TYR A 205 -13.26 -4.17 16.05
C TYR A 205 -14.39 -3.89 15.07
N GLN A 206 -15.29 -4.86 14.92
CA GLN A 206 -16.42 -4.79 14.01
C GLN A 206 -17.69 -5.26 14.71
N SER A 207 -18.76 -4.51 14.51
CA SER A 207 -20.12 -4.81 14.92
C SER A 207 -21.09 -4.34 13.83
N ASP A 208 -22.38 -4.58 13.97
CA ASP A 208 -23.38 -4.19 12.97
C ASP A 208 -23.41 -2.69 12.64
N ARG A 209 -22.93 -1.85 13.56
CA ARG A 209 -22.96 -0.38 13.40
C ARG A 209 -21.61 0.28 13.48
N ILE A 210 -20.67 -0.27 14.26
CA ILE A 210 -19.36 0.33 14.48
C ILE A 210 -18.31 -0.52 13.81
N HIS A 211 -17.47 0.13 13.01
CA HIS A 211 -16.20 -0.41 12.58
C HIS A 211 -15.09 0.47 13.13
N PHE A 212 -14.10 -0.14 13.75
CA PHE A 212 -12.89 0.52 14.23
C PHE A 212 -11.67 -0.27 13.80
N LYS A 213 -10.65 0.43 13.30
CA LYS A 213 -9.39 -0.15 12.89
C LYS A 213 -8.25 0.77 13.32
N ASN A 214 -7.28 0.18 14.00
CA ASN A 214 -6.02 0.81 14.35
C ASN A 214 -4.88 -0.03 13.77
N ARG A 215 -3.89 0.66 13.20
CA ARG A 215 -2.61 0.08 12.81
C ARG A 215 -1.49 0.98 13.31
N LEU A 216 -0.46 0.38 13.85
CA LEU A 216 0.82 1.03 14.11
C LEU A 216 1.89 0.19 13.45
N LYS A 217 2.77 0.83 12.69
CA LYS A 217 3.97 0.19 12.16
C LYS A 217 5.17 1.05 12.51
N TRP A 218 6.23 0.40 12.99
CA TRP A 218 7.51 1.04 13.26
C TRP A 218 8.62 0.18 12.70
N GLU A 219 9.34 0.74 11.74
CA GLU A 219 10.44 0.12 11.03
C GLU A 219 11.68 0.99 11.15
N VAL A 220 12.81 0.35 11.44
CA VAL A 220 14.11 1.01 11.56
C VAL A 220 15.16 0.14 10.92
N PHE A 221 16.01 0.75 10.11
CA PHE A 221 17.23 0.19 9.56
C PHE A 221 18.40 1.02 10.10
N LYS A 222 19.40 0.35 10.68
CA LYS A 222 20.58 1.01 11.26
C LYS A 222 21.83 0.31 10.78
N GLN A 223 22.65 1.06 10.06
CA GLN A 223 23.92 0.57 9.55
C GLN A 223 24.99 0.59 10.64
N ALA A 224 25.78 -0.47 10.71
CA ALA A 224 26.94 -0.58 11.60
C ALA A 224 28.19 0.02 10.95
N ASN A 225 29.05 0.65 11.76
CA ASN A 225 30.35 1.21 11.34
C ASN A 225 30.27 2.12 10.09
N PHE A 226 29.16 2.84 9.93
CA PHE A 226 28.86 3.61 8.71
C PHE A 226 29.96 4.62 8.35
N ASP A 227 30.50 5.33 9.35
CA ASP A 227 31.55 6.34 9.15
C ASP A 227 32.92 5.74 8.77
N GLU A 228 33.13 4.44 8.99
CA GLU A 228 34.38 3.74 8.68
C GLU A 228 34.40 3.19 7.24
N ARG A 229 33.27 3.23 6.54
CA ARG A 229 33.12 2.66 5.18
C ARG A 229 33.74 3.55 4.10
N PRO A 230 34.07 2.98 2.92
CA PRO A 230 34.43 3.77 1.74
C PRO A 230 33.36 4.82 1.41
N ILE A 231 33.79 5.97 0.88
CA ILE A 231 32.88 7.10 0.60
C ILE A 231 31.77 6.72 -0.40
N GLU A 232 32.05 5.76 -1.29
CA GLU A 232 31.10 5.23 -2.27
C GLU A 232 29.92 4.49 -1.61
N GLU A 233 30.11 3.96 -0.40
CA GLU A 233 29.09 3.24 0.38
C GLU A 233 28.35 4.14 1.38
N GLN A 234 28.77 5.41 1.48
CA GLN A 234 28.16 6.43 2.35
C GLN A 234 27.12 7.30 1.61
N ASP A 235 26.71 6.89 0.41
CA ASP A 235 25.70 7.57 -0.43
C ASP A 235 24.27 7.49 0.13
N ILE A 236 24.06 6.61 1.11
CA ILE A 236 22.80 6.40 1.82
C ILE A 236 22.83 7.00 3.24
N ARG A 237 21.69 6.98 3.93
CA ARG A 237 21.55 7.40 5.33
C ARG A 237 21.99 6.26 6.24
N GLU A 238 22.79 6.58 7.27
CA GLU A 238 23.15 5.64 8.33
C GLU A 238 21.91 5.00 8.99
N THR A 239 20.83 5.78 9.13
CA THR A 239 19.55 5.33 9.70
C THR A 239 18.41 5.68 8.77
N ALA A 240 17.66 4.66 8.37
CA ALA A 240 16.38 4.79 7.68
C ALA A 240 15.27 4.33 8.62
N SER A 241 14.07 4.90 8.48
CA SER A 241 12.94 4.52 9.32
C SER A 241 11.59 4.84 8.70
N PHE A 242 10.59 4.10 9.14
CA PHE A 242 9.19 4.43 8.96
C PHE A 242 8.47 4.30 10.31
N PHE A 243 7.71 5.31 10.70
CA PHE A 243 6.80 5.23 11.83
C PHE A 243 5.43 5.71 11.38
N GLY A 244 4.44 4.84 11.44
CA GLY A 244 3.08 5.11 11.00
C GLY A 244 2.05 4.73 12.05
N VAL A 245 1.06 5.59 12.26
CA VAL A 245 -0.15 5.28 13.03
C VAL A 245 -1.38 5.61 12.18
N LEU A 246 -2.27 4.64 12.02
CA LEU A 246 -3.53 4.78 11.30
C LEU A 246 -4.68 4.43 12.22
N ASN A 247 -5.67 5.32 12.28
CA ASN A 247 -6.93 5.11 12.98
C ASN A 247 -8.09 5.32 12.02
N LYS A 248 -9.06 4.42 12.03
CA LYS A 248 -10.31 4.52 11.29
C LYS A 248 -11.46 4.17 12.21
N VAL A 249 -12.52 4.97 12.15
CA VAL A 249 -13.80 4.64 12.78
C VAL A 249 -14.95 5.08 11.90
N ASP A 250 -16.00 4.28 11.86
CA ASP A 250 -17.31 4.69 11.36
C ASP A 250 -18.43 4.18 12.25
N TYR A 251 -19.55 4.89 12.19
CA TYR A 251 -20.79 4.49 12.85
C TYR A 251 -21.94 4.58 11.86
N THR A 252 -22.72 3.52 11.69
CA THR A 252 -23.94 3.56 10.88
C THR A 252 -25.16 3.85 11.75
N PHE A 253 -25.80 4.99 11.51
CA PHE A 253 -27.09 5.34 12.11
C PHE A 253 -28.22 5.00 11.15
N ASP A 254 -29.20 4.23 11.63
CA ASP A 254 -30.43 3.91 10.89
C ASP A 254 -31.59 4.81 11.40
N LEU A 255 -32.01 5.76 10.58
CA LEU A 255 -33.15 6.66 10.83
C LEU A 255 -34.30 6.34 9.86
N GLY A 256 -34.88 5.15 10.02
CA GLY A 256 -35.91 4.64 9.13
C GLY A 256 -35.35 4.28 7.76
N VAL A 257 -35.77 5.03 6.73
CA VAL A 257 -35.23 4.86 5.36
C VAL A 257 -33.89 5.56 5.16
N LEU A 258 -33.57 6.58 5.97
CA LEU A 258 -32.30 7.29 5.88
C LEU A 258 -31.23 6.55 6.67
N LYS A 259 -30.13 6.22 6.03
CA LYS A 259 -28.89 5.81 6.71
C LYS A 259 -27.89 6.94 6.63
N PHE A 260 -27.26 7.28 7.75
CA PHE A 260 -26.13 8.19 7.74
C PHE A 260 -24.93 7.60 8.47
N GLN A 261 -23.76 7.81 7.89
CA GLN A 261 -22.50 7.21 8.34
C GLN A 261 -21.45 8.31 8.46
N PRO A 262 -21.24 8.90 9.66
CA PRO A 262 -20.03 9.63 9.94
C PRO A 262 -18.83 8.68 9.98
N ARG A 263 -17.73 9.16 9.44
CA ARG A 263 -16.50 8.42 9.25
C ARG A 263 -15.34 9.33 9.60
N TRP A 264 -14.38 8.82 10.35
CA TRP A 264 -13.13 9.51 10.65
C TRP A 264 -11.96 8.60 10.38
N LYS A 265 -10.94 9.12 9.71
CA LYS A 265 -9.67 8.46 9.44
C LYS A 265 -8.53 9.42 9.78
N SER A 266 -7.59 8.98 10.58
CA SER A 266 -6.37 9.72 10.94
C SER A 266 -5.17 8.88 10.55
N GLU A 267 -4.26 9.45 9.78
CA GLU A 267 -2.99 8.85 9.38
C GLU A 267 -1.86 9.78 9.78
N PHE A 268 -0.98 9.31 10.65
CA PHE A 268 0.30 9.94 10.90
C PHE A 268 1.40 9.06 10.31
N GLN A 269 2.33 9.68 9.59
CA GLN A 269 3.52 9.00 9.08
C GLN A 269 4.78 9.86 9.24
N HIS A 270 5.86 9.22 9.65
CA HIS A 270 7.21 9.75 9.65
C HIS A 270 8.10 8.77 8.89
N GLN A 271 8.54 9.16 7.70
CA GLN A 271 9.36 8.35 6.82
C GLN A 271 10.71 9.02 6.56
N ARG A 272 11.78 8.26 6.75
CA ARG A 272 13.15 8.60 6.38
C ARG A 272 13.69 7.47 5.51
N PRO A 273 13.62 7.59 4.17
CA PRO A 273 14.14 6.57 3.26
C PRO A 273 15.65 6.36 3.40
N SER A 274 16.17 5.22 2.96
CA SER A 274 17.60 4.93 2.99
C SER A 274 18.40 5.84 2.08
N ARG A 275 17.91 6.14 0.87
CA ARG A 275 18.55 7.10 -0.05
C ARG A 275 18.43 8.52 0.46
N ARG A 276 19.53 9.28 0.43
CA ARG A 276 19.56 10.70 0.87
C ARG A 276 18.72 11.61 -0.01
N GLU A 277 18.69 11.32 -1.31
CA GLU A 277 17.91 12.08 -2.28
C GLU A 277 16.45 11.64 -2.26
N ASP A 278 15.57 12.61 -2.11
CA ASP A 278 14.14 12.41 -2.18
C ASP A 278 13.74 12.18 -3.66
N THR A 279 13.01 11.10 -3.94
CA THR A 279 12.43 10.82 -5.26
C THR A 279 10.93 11.09 -5.23
N GLN A 280 10.24 11.26 -6.37
CA GLN A 280 8.79 11.49 -6.37
C GLN A 280 7.97 10.44 -5.58
N VAL A 281 8.46 9.20 -5.53
CA VAL A 281 7.79 8.07 -4.86
C VAL A 281 8.24 7.95 -3.41
N ARG A 282 9.55 8.09 -3.15
CA ARG A 282 10.15 7.94 -1.82
C ARG A 282 10.76 9.26 -1.37
N VAL A 283 9.92 10.13 -0.83
CA VAL A 283 10.32 11.41 -0.21
C VAL A 283 10.28 11.24 1.30
N ALA A 284 11.30 11.76 2.00
CA ALA A 284 11.21 11.87 3.45
C ALA A 284 9.95 12.67 3.85
N THR A 285 9.15 12.13 4.74
CA THR A 285 7.81 12.66 5.03
C THR A 285 7.61 12.75 6.53
N THR A 286 6.98 13.82 7.00
CA THR A 286 6.42 13.89 8.35
C THR A 286 5.05 14.51 8.19
N GLU A 287 4.02 13.68 8.13
CA GLU A 287 2.68 14.08 7.69
C GLU A 287 1.62 13.60 8.66
N LEU A 288 0.67 14.48 8.97
CA LEU A 288 -0.60 14.14 9.58
C LEU A 288 -1.73 14.42 8.59
N SER A 289 -2.50 13.39 8.28
CA SER A 289 -3.69 13.43 7.45
C SER A 289 -4.90 13.11 8.31
N GLU A 290 -5.83 14.06 8.42
CA GLU A 290 -7.06 13.94 9.17
C GLU A 290 -8.26 14.08 8.23
N LEU A 291 -9.04 13.02 8.12
CA LEU A 291 -10.17 12.88 7.22
C LEU A 291 -11.44 12.71 8.02
N TRP A 292 -12.41 13.58 7.80
CA TRP A 292 -13.77 13.43 8.27
C TRP A 292 -14.69 13.34 7.06
N SER A 293 -15.58 12.37 7.05
CA SER A 293 -16.63 12.34 6.03
C SER A 293 -17.95 11.90 6.60
N LEU A 294 -19.02 12.38 5.97
CA LEU A 294 -20.39 12.02 6.26
C LEU A 294 -21.01 11.50 4.96
N VAL A 295 -21.54 10.29 4.99
CA VAL A 295 -22.27 9.70 3.87
C VAL A 295 -23.72 9.50 4.26
N LEU A 296 -24.64 9.96 3.43
CA LEU A 296 -26.07 9.73 3.54
C LEU A 296 -26.51 8.80 2.42
N ARG A 297 -27.35 7.81 2.74
CA ARG A 297 -28.02 6.94 1.76
C ARG A 297 -29.51 6.93 2.01
N VAL A 298 -30.29 7.13 0.96
CA VAL A 298 -31.76 7.14 0.99
C VAL A 298 -32.30 6.33 -0.17
N PRO A 299 -33.04 5.24 0.07
CA PRO A 299 -33.80 4.58 -0.98
C PRO A 299 -35.00 5.48 -1.33
N ILE A 300 -34.95 6.11 -2.50
CA ILE A 300 -36.02 7.01 -2.98
C ILE A 300 -37.14 6.20 -3.62
N LEU A 301 -36.80 5.10 -4.31
CA LEU A 301 -37.73 4.17 -4.93
C LEU A 301 -37.28 2.73 -4.66
N LEU A 302 -38.14 1.76 -4.98
CA LEU A 302 -37.86 0.32 -4.77
C LEU A 302 -36.52 -0.16 -5.35
N ARG A 303 -36.06 0.49 -6.42
CA ARG A 303 -34.78 0.16 -7.07
C ARG A 303 -33.93 1.39 -7.36
N THR A 304 -34.14 2.48 -6.62
CA THR A 304 -33.37 3.72 -6.78
C THR A 304 -32.89 4.21 -5.43
N GLU A 305 -31.59 4.35 -5.28
CA GLU A 305 -30.93 4.91 -4.12
C GLU A 305 -30.30 6.25 -4.48
N LEU A 306 -30.45 7.23 -3.59
CA LEU A 306 -29.67 8.45 -3.60
C LEU A 306 -28.60 8.36 -2.52
N GLN A 307 -27.36 8.60 -2.91
CA GLN A 307 -26.23 8.74 -2.02
C GLN A 307 -25.68 10.16 -2.13
N THR A 308 -25.41 10.79 -0.99
CA THR A 308 -24.69 12.06 -0.95
C THR A 308 -23.65 12.02 0.15
N GLY A 309 -22.58 12.78 -0.01
CA GLY A 309 -21.56 12.85 1.01
C GLY A 309 -20.83 14.18 1.04
N LEU A 310 -20.30 14.46 2.22
CA LEU A 310 -19.36 15.54 2.49
C LEU A 310 -18.07 14.90 3.02
N GLU A 311 -16.93 15.37 2.54
CA GLU A 311 -15.61 14.97 3.03
C GLU A 311 -14.76 16.21 3.27
N TYR A 312 -14.10 16.26 4.42
CA TYR A 312 -13.11 17.26 4.79
C TYR A 312 -11.81 16.55 5.12
N LEU A 313 -10.73 16.94 4.43
CA LEU A 313 -9.38 16.46 4.63
C LEU A 313 -8.49 17.62 5.07
N LEU A 314 -7.70 17.40 6.11
CA LEU A 314 -6.61 18.26 6.56
C LEU A 314 -5.32 17.46 6.44
N VAL A 315 -4.36 17.97 5.66
CA VAL A 315 -3.00 17.43 5.55
C VAL A 315 -2.03 18.48 6.08
N LYS A 316 -1.24 18.09 7.08
CA LYS A 316 -0.13 18.89 7.61
C LYS A 316 1.19 18.17 7.37
N GLN A 317 2.07 18.78 6.60
CA GLN A 317 3.48 18.44 6.57
C GLN A 317 4.19 19.19 7.70
N PHE A 318 4.97 18.46 8.49
CA PHE A 318 5.86 19.04 9.49
C PHE A 318 7.30 19.14 8.95
N ARG A 319 7.43 19.37 7.64
CA ARG A 319 8.70 19.55 6.95
C ARG A 319 8.75 20.95 6.36
N GLU A 320 9.71 21.75 6.83
CA GLU A 320 9.95 23.11 6.34
C GLU A 320 10.25 23.12 4.83
N GLU A 321 10.94 22.09 4.30
CA GLU A 321 11.29 22.01 2.88
C GLU A 321 10.06 21.79 1.97
N LEU A 322 8.91 21.44 2.54
CA LEU A 322 7.66 21.23 1.82
C LEU A 322 6.67 22.38 1.96
N GLU A 323 6.96 23.42 2.76
CA GLU A 323 6.04 24.55 2.98
C GLU A 323 5.64 25.23 1.66
N ASP A 324 6.62 25.50 0.81
CA ASP A 324 6.42 26.12 -0.51
C ASP A 324 6.23 25.10 -1.65
N HIS A 325 6.15 23.80 -1.34
CA HIS A 325 6.06 22.76 -2.35
C HIS A 325 4.64 22.69 -2.94
N GLN A 326 4.50 23.07 -4.21
CA GLN A 326 3.22 23.21 -4.93
C GLN A 326 2.24 22.02 -4.80
N LEU A 327 2.75 20.81 -4.61
CA LEU A 327 1.97 19.58 -4.59
C LEU A 327 1.87 18.90 -3.22
N ARG A 328 2.78 19.23 -2.29
CA ARG A 328 2.98 18.48 -1.04
C ARG A 328 2.88 19.37 0.19
N SER A 329 2.82 20.68 0.05
CA SER A 329 2.53 21.61 1.14
C SER A 329 1.23 21.27 1.86
N ASP A 330 1.09 21.82 3.07
CA ASP A 330 -0.13 21.77 3.87
C ASP A 330 -1.35 22.05 3.00
N ARG A 331 -2.38 21.22 3.17
CA ARG A 331 -3.59 21.28 2.33
C ARG A 331 -4.83 21.00 3.14
N ASN A 332 -5.85 21.81 2.89
CA ASN A 332 -7.23 21.50 3.26
C ASN A 332 -8.02 21.18 1.99
N GLU A 333 -8.83 20.13 2.03
CA GLU A 333 -9.70 19.77 0.91
C GLU A 333 -11.12 19.54 1.43
N MET A 334 -12.09 20.18 0.79
CA MET A 334 -13.52 19.98 1.04
C MET A 334 -14.18 19.43 -0.21
N VAL A 335 -14.87 18.31 -0.07
CA VAL A 335 -15.51 17.61 -1.19
C VAL A 335 -16.97 17.37 -0.89
N TYR A 336 -17.82 17.71 -1.86
CA TYR A 336 -19.22 17.33 -1.88
C TYR A 336 -19.48 16.41 -3.06
N ALA A 337 -20.25 15.35 -2.84
CA ALA A 337 -20.68 14.44 -3.88
C ALA A 337 -22.17 14.10 -3.77
N LEU A 338 -22.78 13.89 -4.94
CA LEU A 338 -24.15 13.40 -5.09
C LEU A 338 -24.16 12.31 -6.17
N GLN A 339 -24.79 11.18 -5.89
CA GLN A 339 -24.92 10.05 -6.80
C GLN A 339 -26.34 9.46 -6.71
N PHE A 340 -26.90 9.16 -7.86
CA PHE A 340 -28.09 8.35 -8.01
C PHE A 340 -27.67 6.97 -8.53
N THR A 341 -28.18 5.93 -7.89
CA THR A 341 -27.98 4.55 -8.31
C THR A 341 -29.35 3.95 -8.63
N ASN A 342 -29.51 3.36 -9.80
CA ASN A 342 -30.73 2.67 -10.22
C ASN A 342 -30.39 1.26 -10.70
N ASN A 343 -31.17 0.28 -10.25
CA ASN A 343 -31.07 -1.12 -10.67
C ASN A 343 -32.37 -1.52 -11.38
N VAL A 344 -32.31 -1.93 -12.65
CA VAL A 344 -33.51 -2.31 -13.43
C VAL A 344 -33.23 -3.53 -14.29
N ASP A 345 -34.19 -4.45 -14.36
CA ASP A 345 -34.14 -5.56 -15.30
C ASP A 345 -34.69 -5.10 -16.66
N TYR A 346 -33.89 -5.25 -17.73
CA TYR A 346 -34.27 -4.85 -19.07
C TYR A 346 -33.77 -5.86 -20.11
N LEU A 347 -34.70 -6.44 -20.87
CA LEU A 347 -34.42 -7.40 -21.96
C LEU A 347 -33.52 -8.59 -21.55
N GLY A 348 -33.68 -9.09 -20.33
CA GLY A 348 -32.88 -10.21 -19.79
C GLY A 348 -31.53 -9.80 -19.19
N TYR A 349 -31.26 -8.49 -19.06
CA TYR A 349 -30.10 -7.94 -18.37
C TYR A 349 -30.51 -7.27 -17.06
N ASN A 350 -29.70 -7.42 -16.02
CA ASN A 350 -29.75 -6.57 -14.83
C ASN A 350 -28.85 -5.35 -15.06
N LEU A 351 -29.45 -4.16 -15.17
CA LEU A 351 -28.77 -2.91 -15.43
C LEU A 351 -28.56 -2.12 -14.13
N TRP A 352 -27.30 -1.84 -13.80
CA TRP A 352 -26.92 -0.91 -12.73
C TRP A 352 -26.44 0.41 -13.33
N THR A 353 -27.24 1.45 -13.20
CA THR A 353 -26.89 2.80 -13.65
C THR A 353 -26.53 3.67 -12.45
N GLN A 354 -25.36 4.30 -12.51
CA GLN A 354 -24.90 5.29 -11.54
C GLN A 354 -24.67 6.62 -12.26
N ALA A 355 -25.25 7.70 -11.76
CA ALA A 355 -25.03 9.04 -12.30
C ALA A 355 -24.83 10.03 -11.15
N GLY A 356 -23.87 10.91 -11.28
CA GLY A 356 -23.53 11.81 -10.18
C GLY A 356 -22.58 12.94 -10.56
N PHE A 357 -22.30 13.76 -9.57
CA PHE A 357 -21.28 14.79 -9.65
C PHE A 357 -20.54 14.94 -8.33
N ARG A 358 -19.33 15.47 -8.42
CA ARG A 358 -18.46 15.82 -7.30
C ARG A 358 -17.93 17.22 -7.51
N VAL A 359 -17.91 18.01 -6.45
CA VAL A 359 -17.23 19.31 -6.41
C VAL A 359 -16.21 19.26 -5.28
N SER A 360 -14.95 19.52 -5.60
CA SER A 360 -13.84 19.60 -4.64
C SER A 360 -13.31 21.03 -4.59
N ARG A 361 -13.04 21.53 -3.39
CA ARG A 361 -12.30 22.78 -3.17
C ARG A 361 -11.03 22.44 -2.41
N ILE A 362 -9.89 22.71 -3.02
CA ILE A 362 -8.56 22.39 -2.52
C ILE A 362 -7.83 23.70 -2.22
N ASP A 363 -7.45 23.88 -0.96
CA ASP A 363 -6.70 25.03 -0.47
C ASP A 363 -5.32 24.55 -0.01
N ARG A 364 -4.24 25.16 -0.53
CA ARG A 364 -2.85 24.75 -0.27
C ARG A 364 -2.06 25.93 0.26
N ALA A 365 -1.25 25.71 1.29
CA ALA A 365 -0.45 26.76 1.89
C ALA A 365 0.52 27.44 0.89
N SER A 366 1.02 26.70 -0.10
CA SER A 366 1.95 27.19 -1.11
C SER A 366 1.30 27.98 -2.27
N VAL A 367 -0.03 28.17 -2.28
CA VAL A 367 -0.76 28.81 -3.38
C VAL A 367 -1.85 29.73 -2.83
N ASP A 368 -1.86 31.00 -3.23
CA ASP A 368 -2.82 32.00 -2.71
C ASP A 368 -4.29 31.72 -3.06
N GLU A 369 -4.54 31.07 -4.20
CA GLU A 369 -5.88 30.80 -4.71
C GLU A 369 -6.27 29.32 -4.54
N ALA A 370 -7.41 29.08 -3.89
CA ALA A 370 -7.99 27.75 -3.77
C ALA A 370 -8.44 27.23 -5.15
N ARG A 371 -8.02 26.00 -5.48
CA ARG A 371 -8.42 25.31 -6.71
C ARG A 371 -9.79 24.65 -6.51
N THR A 372 -10.71 24.89 -7.43
CA THR A 372 -12.01 24.19 -7.46
C THR A 372 -12.05 23.23 -8.63
N GLU A 373 -12.44 21.99 -8.36
CA GLU A 373 -12.58 20.93 -9.35
C GLU A 373 -14.02 20.44 -9.37
N THR A 374 -14.55 20.17 -10.55
CA THR A 374 -15.88 19.60 -10.71
C THR A 374 -15.78 18.41 -11.65
N ALA A 375 -16.36 17.29 -11.25
CA ALA A 375 -16.45 16.08 -12.06
C ALA A 375 -17.92 15.65 -12.14
N MET A 376 -18.35 15.20 -13.31
CA MET A 376 -19.64 14.57 -13.52
C MET A 376 -19.39 13.20 -14.13
N PHE A 377 -20.18 12.21 -13.73
CA PHE A 377 -20.01 10.85 -14.23
C PHE A 377 -21.36 10.18 -14.43
N ILE A 378 -21.37 9.27 -15.41
CA ILE A 378 -22.46 8.33 -15.65
C ILE A 378 -21.81 7.00 -16.00
N THR A 379 -22.19 5.94 -15.30
CA THR A 379 -21.69 4.58 -15.50
C THR A 379 -22.88 3.64 -15.56
N VAL A 380 -22.87 2.73 -16.53
CA VAL A 380 -23.90 1.70 -16.70
C VAL A 380 -23.21 0.35 -16.75
N PHE A 381 -23.52 -0.52 -15.78
CA PHE A 381 -23.11 -1.91 -15.78
C PHE A 381 -24.30 -2.76 -16.24
N ALA A 382 -24.04 -3.71 -17.14
CA ALA A 382 -25.04 -4.66 -17.61
C ALA A 382 -24.55 -6.07 -17.31
N GLY A 383 -25.27 -6.78 -16.43
CA GLY A 383 -25.06 -8.20 -16.13
C GLY A 383 -26.15 -9.06 -16.76
N LEU A 384 -25.81 -10.28 -17.16
CA LEU A 384 -26.81 -11.33 -17.45
C LEU A 384 -27.23 -11.98 -16.13
N GLU A 385 -28.51 -12.32 -15.99
CA GLU A 385 -29.01 -13.10 -14.85
C GLU A 385 -28.42 -14.51 -14.79
#